data_AF-A0AAU2A6C3-F1
#
_entry.id   AF-A0AAU2A6C3-F1
#
_cell.length_a   1.000
_cell.length_b   1.000
_cell.length_c   1.000
_cell.angle_alpha   90.00
_cell.angle_beta   90.00
_cell.angle_gamma   90.00
#
_symmetry.space_group_name_H-M   'P 1'
#
loop_
_entity.id
_entity.type
_entity.pdbx_description
1 polymer ?
#
loop_
_entity_poly.entity_id
_entity_poly.type
_entity_poly.pdbx_seq_one_letter_code
_entity_poly.pdbx_strand_id
1 'polypeptide(L)'
;MNEPSERPQQNPTVRFDATIHPSPTNRDLLGVADLDLDRIPDPEGDVRVVVTADECSRLLESGYEVRLHAEVPVRPLAAELVEDDDSVRAWLEERVQGIERSGGV
;
A
#
# COMPACT_ATOMS: atom_id res chain seq x y z
N MET A 1 5.89 24.59 -32.23
CA MET A 1 5.91 23.12 -32.35
C MET A 1 5.95 22.64 -30.92
N ASN A 2 4.80 22.34 -30.33
CA ASN A 2 4.72 21.93 -28.93
C ASN A 2 4.45 20.43 -28.90
N GLU A 3 5.40 19.70 -28.36
CA GLU A 3 5.34 18.26 -28.12
C GLU A 3 4.12 17.94 -27.23
N PRO A 4 3.28 16.95 -27.57
CA PRO A 4 2.23 16.52 -26.67
C PRO A 4 2.88 15.83 -25.47
N SER A 5 2.68 16.38 -24.27
CA SER A 5 3.05 15.73 -23.03
C SER A 5 2.34 14.38 -22.94
N GLU A 6 3.08 13.30 -23.14
CA GLU A 6 2.65 11.94 -22.80
C GLU A 6 2.37 11.90 -21.30
N ARG A 7 1.10 12.12 -20.92
CA ARG A 7 0.64 11.75 -19.59
C ARG A 7 0.83 10.23 -19.51
N PRO A 8 1.55 9.68 -18.53
CA PRO A 8 1.63 8.24 -18.39
C PRO A 8 0.20 7.72 -18.31
N GLN A 9 -0.15 6.84 -19.25
CA GLN A 9 -1.44 6.16 -19.26
C GLN A 9 -1.56 5.45 -17.93
N GLN A 10 -2.29 6.05 -17.00
CA GLN A 10 -2.64 5.41 -15.74
C GLN A 10 -3.63 4.32 -16.12
N ASN A 11 -3.12 3.16 -16.53
CA ASN A 11 -3.93 1.95 -16.47
C ASN A 11 -4.49 1.93 -15.05
N PRO A 12 -5.82 1.82 -14.86
CA PRO A 12 -6.36 1.66 -13.52
C PRO A 12 -5.68 0.43 -12.94
N THR A 13 -4.78 0.65 -11.98
CA THR A 13 -4.04 -0.43 -11.32
C THR A 13 -5.05 -1.18 -10.49
N VAL A 14 -5.71 -2.18 -11.07
CA VAL A 14 -6.58 -3.08 -10.33
C VAL A 14 -5.70 -3.83 -9.35
N ARG A 15 -6.04 -3.75 -8.07
CA ARG A 15 -5.47 -4.59 -7.02
C ARG A 15 -6.49 -5.65 -6.63
N PHE A 16 -6.04 -6.69 -5.97
CA PHE A 16 -6.88 -7.79 -5.52
C PHE A 16 -6.72 -7.95 -4.03
N ASP A 17 -7.84 -8.06 -3.35
CA ASP A 17 -7.87 -8.54 -1.98
C ASP A 17 -7.65 -10.05 -1.99
N ALA A 18 -6.65 -10.51 -1.23
CA ALA A 18 -6.23 -11.90 -1.25
C ALA A 18 -5.77 -12.38 0.13
N THR A 19 -5.86 -13.68 0.37
CA THR A 19 -5.21 -14.33 1.51
C THR A 19 -4.07 -15.22 1.00
N ILE A 20 -2.92 -15.13 1.67
CA ILE A 20 -1.76 -15.98 1.39
C ILE A 20 -1.77 -17.16 2.35
N HIS A 21 -1.64 -18.35 1.77
CA HIS A 21 -1.59 -19.62 2.47
C HIS A 21 -0.21 -20.28 2.28
N PRO A 22 0.34 -20.93 3.32
CA PRO A 22 1.54 -21.72 3.17
C PRO A 22 1.23 -22.93 2.27
N SER A 23 2.15 -23.26 1.37
CA SER A 23 2.02 -24.44 0.52
C SER A 23 2.87 -25.61 1.04
N PRO A 24 2.70 -26.83 0.50
CA PRO A 24 3.58 -27.95 0.82
C PRO A 24 5.06 -27.66 0.56
N THR A 25 5.35 -26.77 -0.39
CA THR A 25 6.71 -26.38 -0.80
C THR A 25 7.26 -25.22 0.04
N ASN A 26 6.39 -24.36 0.57
CA ASN A 26 6.79 -23.23 1.41
C ASN A 26 5.84 -23.08 2.62
N ARG A 27 6.31 -23.54 3.78
CA ARG A 27 5.53 -23.61 5.02
C ARG A 27 5.65 -22.37 5.90
N ASP A 28 6.59 -21.47 5.60
CA ASP A 28 6.86 -20.32 6.46
C ASP A 28 6.30 -19.04 5.84
N LEU A 29 5.32 -18.44 6.52
CA LEU A 29 4.73 -17.17 6.13
C LEU A 29 5.61 -15.96 6.51
N LEU A 30 6.74 -16.15 7.23
CA LEU A 30 7.70 -15.06 7.47
C LEU A 30 8.22 -14.46 6.15
N GLY A 31 8.46 -15.29 5.13
CA GLY A 31 8.97 -14.83 3.84
C GLY A 31 8.02 -13.91 3.07
N VAL A 32 6.76 -13.81 3.48
CA VAL A 32 5.82 -12.80 2.95
C VAL A 32 6.22 -11.38 3.39
N ALA A 33 7.05 -11.23 4.43
CA ALA A 33 7.44 -9.92 4.98
C ALA A 33 8.47 -9.25 4.07
N ASP A 34 9.32 -10.06 3.47
CA ASP A 34 10.35 -9.62 2.52
C ASP A 34 9.76 -9.19 1.17
N LEU A 35 8.46 -9.43 0.96
CA LEU A 35 7.77 -9.06 -0.28
C LEU A 35 7.17 -7.64 -0.24
N ASP A 36 7.42 -6.87 0.82
CA ASP A 36 6.93 -5.49 1.01
C ASP A 36 5.40 -5.34 0.85
N LEU A 37 4.65 -6.41 1.09
CA LEU A 37 3.19 -6.41 0.97
C LEU A 37 2.54 -5.84 2.23
N ASP A 38 1.56 -4.94 2.04
CA ASP A 38 0.75 -4.42 3.13
C ASP A 38 -0.04 -5.57 3.79
N ARG A 39 0.30 -5.88 5.04
CA ARG A 39 -0.31 -6.97 5.82
C ARG A 39 -1.46 -6.45 6.65
N ILE A 40 -2.62 -7.10 6.51
CA ILE A 40 -3.73 -6.96 7.44
C ILE A 40 -3.81 -8.25 8.24
N PRO A 41 -3.57 -8.21 9.58
CA PRO A 41 -3.70 -9.40 10.39
C PRO A 41 -5.17 -9.85 10.39
N ASP A 42 -5.42 -11.08 9.94
CA ASP A 42 -6.73 -11.68 10.00
C ASP A 42 -6.92 -12.41 11.35
N PRO A 43 -8.10 -12.31 12.00
CA PRO A 43 -8.38 -13.01 13.25
C PRO A 43 -8.30 -14.54 13.18
N GLU A 44 -8.37 -15.15 11.98
CA GLU A 44 -8.22 -16.60 11.79
C GLU A 44 -6.75 -17.04 11.65
N GLY A 45 -5.80 -16.08 11.67
CA GLY A 45 -4.36 -16.35 11.55
C GLY A 45 -3.83 -16.36 10.12
N ASP A 46 -4.69 -16.07 9.14
CA ASP A 46 -4.32 -15.89 7.75
C ASP A 46 -3.70 -14.51 7.50
N VAL A 47 -2.85 -14.40 6.46
CA VAL A 47 -2.27 -13.12 6.05
C VAL A 47 -3.08 -12.58 4.89
N ARG A 48 -3.91 -11.56 5.17
CA ARG A 48 -4.65 -10.83 4.15
C ARG A 48 -3.80 -9.71 3.59
N VAL A 49 -3.77 -9.62 2.26
CA VAL A 49 -2.94 -8.68 1.50
C VAL A 49 -3.73 -8.10 0.35
N VAL A 50 -3.30 -6.93 -0.11
CA VAL A 50 -3.80 -6.33 -1.34
C VAL A 50 -2.67 -6.36 -2.37
N VAL A 51 -2.85 -7.13 -3.45
CA VAL A 51 -1.79 -7.42 -4.43
C VAL A 51 -2.20 -7.06 -5.86
N THR A 52 -1.23 -6.71 -6.69
CA THR A 52 -1.36 -6.64 -8.14
C THR A 52 -1.18 -8.01 -8.78
N ALA A 53 -1.49 -8.13 -10.07
CA ALA A 53 -1.28 -9.39 -10.83
C ALA A 53 0.20 -9.82 -10.87
N ASP A 54 1.13 -8.86 -10.98
CA ASP A 54 2.58 -9.11 -10.97
C ASP A 54 3.04 -9.66 -9.62
N GLU A 55 2.62 -9.06 -8.51
CA GLU A 55 2.92 -9.52 -7.15
C GLU A 55 2.33 -10.91 -6.89
N CYS A 56 1.12 -11.18 -7.40
CA CYS A 56 0.51 -12.51 -7.37
C CYS A 56 1.41 -13.55 -8.06
N SER A 57 1.97 -13.21 -9.21
CA SER A 57 2.84 -14.12 -9.97
C SER A 57 4.12 -14.44 -9.18
N ARG A 58 4.75 -13.44 -8.56
CA ARG A 58 5.93 -13.63 -7.71
C ARG A 58 5.65 -14.48 -6.47
N LEU A 59 4.46 -14.34 -5.88
CA LEU A 59 4.01 -15.17 -4.75
C LEU A 59 3.88 -16.64 -5.15
N LEU A 60 3.28 -16.90 -6.31
CA LEU A 60 3.14 -18.26 -6.84
C LEU A 60 4.51 -18.86 -7.19
N GLU A 61 5.42 -18.10 -7.78
CA GLU A 61 6.80 -18.52 -8.06
C GLU A 61 7.60 -18.84 -6.79
N SER A 62 7.34 -18.10 -5.71
CA SER A 62 7.92 -18.33 -4.39
C SER A 62 7.30 -19.53 -3.65
N GLY A 63 6.34 -20.20 -4.30
CA GLY A 63 5.71 -21.41 -3.79
C GLY A 63 4.61 -21.15 -2.77
N TYR A 64 3.99 -19.98 -2.75
CA TYR A 64 2.81 -19.73 -1.91
C TYR A 64 1.51 -20.02 -2.66
N GLU A 65 0.45 -20.31 -1.90
CA GLU A 65 -0.90 -20.33 -2.45
C GLU A 65 -1.56 -18.97 -2.20
N VAL A 66 -2.10 -18.37 -3.26
CA VAL A 66 -2.81 -17.08 -3.18
C VAL A 66 -4.28 -17.31 -3.52
N ARG A 67 -5.18 -16.95 -2.60
CA ARG A 67 -6.63 -16.99 -2.82
C ARG A 67 -7.16 -15.57 -2.99
N LEU A 68 -7.63 -15.26 -4.19
CA LEU A 68 -8.23 -13.95 -4.50
C LEU A 68 -9.70 -13.93 -4.07
N HIS A 69 -10.09 -12.90 -3.33
CA HIS A 69 -11.46 -12.73 -2.82
C HIS A 69 -12.24 -11.69 -3.63
N ALA A 70 -11.61 -10.56 -3.94
CA ALA A 70 -12.25 -9.46 -4.63
C ALA A 70 -11.26 -8.62 -5.45
N GLU A 71 -11.76 -8.01 -6.53
CA GLU A 71 -11.07 -6.90 -7.19
C GLU A 71 -11.29 -5.61 -6.37
N VAL A 72 -10.21 -4.86 -6.20
CA VAL A 72 -10.17 -3.58 -5.51
C VAL A 72 -9.72 -2.51 -6.51
N PRO A 73 -10.64 -1.69 -7.03
CA PRO A 73 -10.29 -0.64 -7.98
C PRO A 73 -9.48 0.45 -7.26
N VAL A 74 -8.22 0.62 -7.63
CA VAL A 74 -7.43 1.76 -7.15
C VAL A 74 -7.88 3.00 -7.90
N ARG A 75 -8.43 3.96 -7.16
CA ARG A 75 -8.74 5.30 -7.66
C ARG A 75 -7.78 6.30 -7.03
N PRO A 76 -7.43 7.39 -7.73
CA PRO A 76 -6.75 8.52 -7.11
C PRO A 76 -7.50 8.97 -5.86
N LEU A 77 -6.77 9.37 -4.82
CA LEU A 77 -7.35 10.00 -3.65
C LEU A 77 -8.16 11.22 -4.10
N ALA A 78 -9.39 11.37 -3.59
CA ALA A 78 -10.21 12.53 -3.91
C ALA A 78 -9.44 13.79 -3.50
N ALA A 79 -9.32 14.77 -4.40
CA ALA A 79 -8.56 16.00 -4.15
C ALA A 79 -9.08 16.78 -2.93
N GLU A 80 -10.36 16.63 -2.62
CA GLU A 80 -11.04 17.21 -1.46
C GLU A 80 -10.53 16.65 -0.11
N LEU A 81 -9.86 15.50 -0.13
CA LEU A 81 -9.23 14.87 1.04
C LEU A 81 -7.73 15.22 1.16
N VAL A 82 -7.20 15.99 0.21
CA VAL A 82 -5.81 16.46 0.23
C VAL A 82 -5.81 17.86 0.83
N GLU A 83 -5.36 17.96 2.08
CA GLU A 83 -5.14 19.24 2.74
C GLU A 83 -4.06 20.04 2.00
N ASP A 84 -4.26 21.35 1.88
CA ASP A 84 -3.25 22.24 1.30
C ASP A 84 -2.13 22.55 2.30
N ASP A 85 -0.95 22.90 1.78
CA ASP A 85 0.24 23.16 2.58
C ASP A 85 0.06 24.28 3.62
N ASP A 86 -0.78 25.28 3.33
CA ASP A 86 -1.03 26.39 4.26
C ASP A 86 -1.99 25.98 5.38
N SER A 87 -3.00 25.16 5.09
CA SER A 87 -3.89 24.53 6.07
C SER A 87 -3.13 23.56 6.99
N VAL A 88 -2.26 22.72 6.43
CA VAL A 88 -1.37 21.84 7.21
C VAL A 88 -0.42 22.65 8.09
N ARG A 89 0.15 23.75 7.56
CA ARG A 89 1.04 24.63 8.33
C ARG A 89 0.31 25.27 9.50
N ALA A 90 -0.89 25.82 9.28
CA ALA A 90 -1.69 26.43 10.33
C ALA A 90 -2.06 25.41 11.42
N TRP A 91 -2.47 24.20 11.04
CA TRP A 91 -2.75 23.11 11.98
C TRP A 91 -1.51 22.67 12.77
N LEU A 92 -0.35 22.57 12.11
CA LEU A 92 0.92 22.26 12.78
C LEU A 92 1.30 23.36 13.77
N GLU A 93 1.16 24.62 13.39
CA GLU A 93 1.44 25.75 14.26
C GLU A 93 0.53 25.74 15.48
N GLU A 94 -0.78 25.53 15.33
CA GLU A 94 -1.74 25.40 16.43
C GLU A 94 -1.33 24.27 17.41
N ARG A 95 -0.86 23.14 16.87
CA ARG A 95 -0.56 21.95 17.70
C ARG A 95 0.84 21.94 18.30
N VAL A 96 1.80 22.64 17.70
CA VAL A 96 3.23 22.64 18.10
C VAL A 96 3.58 23.83 19.00
N GLN A 97 2.68 24.79 19.24
CA GLN A 97 2.92 25.91 20.19
C GLN A 97 3.28 25.47 21.64
N GLY A 98 3.11 24.19 21.98
CA GLY A 98 3.46 23.63 23.30
C GLY A 98 4.79 22.87 23.38
N ILE A 99 5.55 22.73 22.29
CA ILE A 99 6.85 22.03 22.33
C ILE A 99 7.95 23.08 22.47
N GLU A 100 8.49 23.26 23.67
CA GLU A 100 9.73 24.00 23.88
C GLU A 100 10.81 23.42 22.96
N ARG A 101 11.18 24.17 21.93
CA ARG A 101 12.37 23.89 21.15
C ARG A 101 13.56 24.26 22.01
N SER A 102 14.03 23.32 22.83
CA SER A 102 15.35 23.43 23.45
C SER A 102 16.37 23.43 22.31
N GLY A 103 16.82 24.63 21.94
CA GLY A 103 17.82 24.83 20.90
C GLY A 103 19.08 24.02 21.21
N GLY A 104 19.49 23.22 20.24
CA GLY A 104 20.83 22.63 20.23
C GLY A 104 21.86 23.74 20.02
N VAL A 105 22.71 23.93 21.03
CA VAL A 105 23.97 24.68 20.95
C VAL A 105 25.03 23.78 20.31
#